data_AF-A0A162TVW7-F1
#
_entry.id   AF-A0A162TVW7-F1
#
_cell.length_a   1.000
_cell.length_b   1.000
_cell.length_c   1.000
_cell.angle_alpha   90.00
_cell.angle_beta   90.00
_cell.angle_gamma   90.00
#
_symmetry.space_group_name_H-M   'P 1'
#
loop_
_entity.id
_entity.type
_entity.pdbx_description
1 polymer ?
#
loop_
_entity_poly.entity_id
_entity_poly.type
_entity_poly.pdbx_seq_one_letter_code
_entity_poly.pdbx_strand_id
1 'polypeptide(L)'
;MISMVLGLVCAAPLSSDDKENCVVLTHPTNGTVWYASGSYLVSWNLRKHCYGTYYTYMIPATEQENGEYAFGVPYKSPEPVDINSGMGTIDLADHVTPGSYAFAVAKYDGEGMDYNDFALVNLAYI
;
A
#
# COMPACT_ATOMS: atom_id res chain seq x y z
N MET A 1 32.98 47.08 -14.65
CA MET A 1 31.70 46.35 -14.66
C MET A 1 32.05 44.88 -14.42
N ILE A 2 31.91 44.39 -13.18
CA ILE A 2 32.24 43.00 -12.81
C ILE A 2 30.90 42.30 -12.59
N SER A 3 30.48 41.48 -13.56
CA SER A 3 29.33 40.58 -13.42
C SER A 3 29.77 39.35 -12.66
N MET A 4 29.40 39.24 -11.38
CA MET A 4 29.42 37.97 -10.66
C MET A 4 28.13 37.23 -10.96
N VAL A 5 28.23 36.18 -11.76
CA VAL A 5 27.15 35.21 -11.96
C VAL A 5 27.04 34.41 -10.66
N LEU A 6 25.99 34.68 -9.88
CA LEU A 6 25.56 33.79 -8.80
C LEU A 6 25.10 32.48 -9.45
N GLY A 7 25.95 31.46 -9.43
CA GLY A 7 25.50 30.10 -9.63
C GLY A 7 24.59 29.73 -8.47
N LEU A 8 23.28 29.68 -8.71
CA LEU A 8 22.37 28.96 -7.84
C LEU A 8 22.77 27.49 -7.90
N VAL A 9 23.60 27.05 -6.95
CA VAL A 9 23.65 25.64 -6.60
C VAL A 9 22.30 25.37 -5.96
N CYS A 10 21.37 24.76 -6.70
CA CYS A 10 20.19 24.17 -6.10
C CYS A 10 20.67 23.08 -5.13
N ALA A 11 20.84 23.45 -3.86
CA ALA A 11 20.71 22.51 -2.78
C ALA A 11 19.25 22.04 -2.85
N ALA A 12 19.01 20.93 -3.54
CA ALA A 12 17.76 20.20 -3.35
C ALA A 12 17.67 19.93 -1.84
N PRO A 13 16.54 20.26 -1.18
CA PRO A 13 16.40 19.87 0.20
C PRO A 13 16.52 18.36 0.25
N LEU A 14 17.51 17.86 1.01
CA LEU A 14 17.47 16.51 1.55
C LEU A 14 16.34 16.50 2.58
N SER A 15 15.09 16.57 2.11
CA SER A 15 13.93 16.49 2.98
C SER A 15 13.79 15.05 3.42
N SER A 16 13.94 14.86 4.73
CA SER A 16 13.76 13.65 5.52
C SER A 16 12.33 13.09 5.51
N ASP A 17 11.69 13.02 4.34
CA ASP A 17 10.29 12.59 4.12
C ASP A 17 10.15 11.20 3.47
N ASP A 18 11.22 10.40 3.51
CA ASP A 18 11.21 9.02 3.01
C ASP A 18 10.33 8.08 3.86
N LYS A 19 9.81 8.57 5.00
CA LYS A 19 8.89 7.82 5.87
C LYS A 19 7.42 7.97 5.50
N GLU A 20 7.03 8.95 4.70
CA GLU A 20 5.63 9.09 4.29
C GLU A 20 5.31 8.23 3.07
N ASN A 21 4.26 7.42 3.16
CA ASN A 21 3.77 6.64 2.03
C ASN A 21 3.34 7.55 0.87
N CYS A 22 3.87 7.29 -0.32
CA CYS A 22 3.55 8.04 -1.53
C CYS A 22 2.25 7.54 -2.21
N VAL A 23 1.68 6.43 -1.73
CA VAL A 23 0.49 5.78 -2.25
C VAL A 23 -0.70 6.03 -1.33
N VAL A 24 -1.88 6.24 -1.91
CA VAL A 24 -3.15 6.36 -1.20
C VAL A 24 -4.16 5.44 -1.86
N LEU A 25 -4.72 4.51 -1.09
CA LEU A 25 -5.71 3.59 -1.62
C LEU A 25 -7.00 4.35 -1.96
N THR A 26 -7.54 4.06 -3.14
CA THR A 26 -8.89 4.49 -3.52
C THR A 26 -9.85 3.32 -3.54
N HIS A 27 -9.36 2.11 -3.81
CA HIS A 27 -10.10 0.87 -3.66
C HIS A 27 -9.14 -0.31 -3.39
N PRO A 28 -9.45 -1.24 -2.47
CA PRO A 28 -10.63 -1.28 -1.61
C PRO A 28 -10.67 -0.14 -0.57
N THR A 29 -11.84 0.06 0.02
CA THR A 29 -12.03 0.96 1.18
C THR A 29 -12.43 0.15 2.42
N ASN A 30 -12.36 0.76 3.60
CA ASN A 30 -12.79 0.11 4.85
C ASN A 30 -14.23 -0.43 4.75
N GLY A 31 -14.39 -1.71 5.06
CA GLY A 31 -15.66 -2.43 4.99
C GLY A 31 -15.95 -3.06 3.63
N THR A 32 -15.02 -2.99 2.67
CA THR A 32 -15.15 -3.72 1.40
C THR A 32 -15.27 -5.22 1.67
N VAL A 33 -16.20 -5.89 0.99
CA VAL A 33 -16.38 -7.34 1.09
C VAL A 33 -15.99 -7.99 -0.22
N TRP A 34 -15.10 -8.97 -0.16
CA TRP A 34 -14.71 -9.85 -1.26
C TRP A 34 -15.02 -11.30 -0.90
N TYR A 35 -15.02 -12.18 -1.89
CA TYR A 35 -15.01 -13.61 -1.63
C TYR A 35 -13.57 -14.05 -1.35
N ALA A 36 -13.42 -15.14 -0.59
CA ALA A 36 -12.12 -15.73 -0.29
C ALA A 36 -11.43 -16.37 -1.52
N SER A 37 -12.01 -16.23 -2.71
CA SER A 37 -11.37 -16.54 -3.99
C SER A 37 -11.84 -15.56 -5.06
N GLY A 38 -11.02 -15.37 -6.09
CA GLY A 38 -11.35 -14.55 -7.25
C GLY A 38 -10.31 -13.47 -7.54
N SER A 39 -10.63 -12.62 -8.50
CA SER A 39 -9.74 -11.57 -9.00
C SER A 39 -10.40 -10.22 -8.78
N TYR A 40 -9.73 -9.35 -8.02
CA TYR A 40 -10.29 -8.06 -7.58
C TYR A 40 -9.45 -6.91 -8.10
N LEU A 41 -10.12 -5.95 -8.75
CA LEU A 41 -9.49 -4.70 -9.14
C LEU A 41 -9.19 -3.88 -7.89
N VAL A 42 -8.00 -3.31 -7.83
CA VAL A 42 -7.56 -2.39 -6.78
C VAL A 42 -7.04 -1.11 -7.43
N SER A 43 -7.15 0.01 -6.73
CA SER A 43 -6.75 1.32 -7.26
C SER A 43 -6.18 2.23 -6.19
N TRP A 44 -5.31 3.14 -6.62
CA TRP A 44 -4.64 4.10 -5.77
C TRP A 44 -4.30 5.39 -6.50
N ASN A 45 -4.09 6.45 -5.72
CA ASN A 45 -3.51 7.71 -6.18
C ASN A 45 -2.09 7.85 -5.65
N LEU A 46 -1.25 8.57 -6.41
CA LEU A 46 0.09 8.95 -5.97
C LEU A 46 0.05 10.37 -5.38
N ARG A 47 0.49 10.52 -4.13
CA ARG A 47 0.64 11.85 -3.48
C ARG A 47 1.92 12.56 -3.90
N LYS A 48 2.96 11.78 -4.21
CA LYS A 48 4.28 12.24 -4.63
C LYS A 48 4.90 11.17 -5.52
N HIS A 49 6.08 11.45 -6.08
CA HIS A 49 6.79 10.46 -6.87
C HIS A 49 7.16 9.25 -6.01
N CYS A 50 6.81 8.05 -6.48
CA CYS A 50 7.14 6.79 -5.82
C CYS A 50 8.41 6.20 -6.46
N TYR A 51 9.38 5.80 -5.63
CA TYR A 51 10.61 5.15 -6.07
C TYR A 51 10.65 3.71 -5.56
N GLY A 52 11.24 2.80 -6.33
CA GLY A 52 11.43 1.40 -5.94
C GLY A 52 10.29 0.47 -6.38
N THR A 53 10.27 -0.74 -5.83
CA THR A 53 9.35 -1.81 -6.23
C THR A 53 8.24 -1.97 -5.20
N TYR A 54 6.99 -1.92 -5.66
CA TYR A 54 5.79 -2.05 -4.84
C TYR A 54 5.10 -3.39 -5.07
N TYR A 55 4.41 -3.86 -4.03
CA TYR A 55 3.61 -5.08 -4.03
C TYR A 55 2.27 -4.82 -3.35
N THR A 56 1.28 -5.65 -3.63
CA THR A 56 0.06 -5.69 -2.80
C THR A 56 0.27 -6.63 -1.62
N TYR A 57 -0.30 -6.27 -0.49
CA TYR A 57 -0.26 -7.04 0.74
C TYR A 57 -1.67 -7.30 1.25
N MET A 58 -1.92 -8.52 1.69
CA MET A 58 -3.10 -8.94 2.45
C MET A 58 -2.62 -9.39 3.82
N ILE A 59 -3.05 -8.71 4.87
CA ILE A 59 -2.58 -8.97 6.23
C ILE A 59 -3.78 -9.41 7.06
N PRO A 60 -3.82 -10.65 7.61
CA PRO A 60 -4.90 -11.06 8.50
C PRO A 60 -5.06 -10.04 9.63
N ALA A 61 -6.29 -9.63 9.89
CA ALA A 61 -6.61 -8.62 10.89
C ALA A 61 -7.69 -9.15 11.84
N THR A 62 -7.40 -9.08 13.15
CA THR A 62 -8.35 -9.48 14.19
C THR A 62 -8.66 -8.27 15.05
N GLU A 63 -9.94 -7.90 15.14
CA GLU A 63 -10.38 -6.85 16.05
C GLU A 63 -10.31 -7.33 17.50
N GLN A 64 -9.68 -6.52 18.35
CA GLN A 64 -9.54 -6.76 19.78
C GLN A 64 -10.70 -6.10 20.54
N GLU A 65 -10.88 -6.45 21.81
CA GLU A 65 -11.97 -5.92 22.65
C GLU A 65 -11.96 -4.39 22.80
N ASN A 66 -10.80 -3.75 22.62
CA ASN A 66 -10.63 -2.30 22.66
C ASN A 66 -10.93 -1.60 21.32
N GLY A 67 -11.32 -2.35 20.28
CA GLY A 67 -11.57 -1.84 18.93
C GLY A 67 -10.31 -1.64 18.08
N GLU A 68 -9.13 -2.00 18.58
CA GLU A 68 -7.89 -2.01 17.80
C GLU A 68 -7.73 -3.31 17.01
N TYR A 69 -6.98 -3.27 15.91
CA TYR A 69 -6.69 -4.47 15.12
C TYR A 69 -5.31 -5.02 15.44
N ALA A 70 -5.25 -6.32 15.71
CA ALA A 70 -4.00 -7.09 15.71
C ALA A 70 -3.75 -7.63 14.30
N PHE A 71 -2.56 -7.39 13.77
CA PHE A 71 -2.16 -7.85 12.44
C PHE A 71 -1.33 -9.13 12.52
N GLY A 72 -1.69 -10.11 11.67
CA GLY A 72 -1.00 -11.37 11.50
C GLY A 72 0.17 -11.28 10.52
N VAL A 73 0.58 -12.43 9.98
CA VAL A 73 1.66 -12.50 9.00
C VAL A 73 1.17 -11.97 7.66
N PRO A 74 1.84 -10.96 7.07
CA PRO A 74 1.45 -10.39 5.78
C PRO A 74 1.67 -11.39 4.63
N TYR A 75 0.66 -11.54 3.79
CA TYR A 75 0.76 -12.19 2.48
C TYR A 75 1.08 -11.16 1.42
N LYS A 76 2.18 -11.36 0.69
CA LYS A 76 2.61 -10.50 -0.40
C LYS A 76 2.22 -11.11 -1.75
N SER A 77 1.81 -10.28 -2.72
CA SER A 77 1.70 -10.74 -4.11
C SER A 77 3.03 -11.30 -4.62
N PRO A 78 3.02 -12.35 -5.48
CA PRO A 78 4.24 -12.88 -6.07
C PRO A 78 4.90 -11.87 -7.01
N GLU A 79 4.08 -11.16 -7.78
CA GLU A 79 4.52 -10.16 -8.74
C GLU A 79 4.41 -8.73 -8.18
N PRO A 80 5.32 -7.83 -8.55
CA PRO A 80 5.23 -6.42 -8.21
C PRO A 80 4.10 -5.74 -8.98
N VAL A 81 3.57 -4.65 -8.43
CA VAL A 81 2.62 -3.79 -9.12
C VAL A 81 3.34 -2.69 -9.89
N ASP A 82 2.83 -2.33 -11.06
CA ASP A 82 3.21 -1.07 -11.70
C ASP A 82 2.59 0.08 -10.93
N ILE A 83 3.36 0.75 -10.09
CA ILE A 83 2.82 1.79 -9.22
C ILE A 83 2.27 3.00 -10.00
N ASN A 84 2.76 3.24 -11.21
CA ASN A 84 2.37 4.40 -12.01
C ASN A 84 1.06 4.22 -12.78
N SER A 85 0.54 2.99 -12.87
CA SER A 85 -0.75 2.73 -13.52
C SER A 85 -1.95 3.28 -12.71
N GLY A 86 -1.78 3.49 -11.40
CA GLY A 86 -2.86 3.84 -10.46
C GLY A 86 -3.86 2.70 -10.20
N MET A 87 -3.60 1.52 -10.72
CA MET A 87 -4.47 0.35 -10.57
C MET A 87 -3.75 -0.97 -10.77
N GLY A 88 -4.28 -2.01 -10.15
CA GLY A 88 -3.82 -3.37 -10.32
C GLY A 88 -4.92 -4.36 -10.03
N THR A 89 -4.53 -5.62 -9.97
CA THR A 89 -5.43 -6.71 -9.64
C THR A 89 -4.78 -7.54 -8.55
N ILE A 90 -5.58 -8.01 -7.60
CA ILE A 90 -5.17 -9.06 -6.66
C ILE A 90 -5.96 -10.33 -6.95
N ASP A 91 -5.24 -11.42 -7.11
CA ASP A 91 -5.82 -12.75 -7.25
C ASP A 91 -5.78 -13.45 -5.91
N LEU A 92 -6.97 -13.65 -5.32
CA LEU A 92 -7.16 -14.47 -4.13
C LEU A 92 -7.37 -15.92 -4.58
N ALA A 93 -6.50 -16.80 -4.12
CA ALA A 93 -6.59 -18.23 -4.35
C ALA A 93 -7.11 -18.96 -3.09
N ASP A 94 -7.48 -20.22 -3.26
CA ASP A 94 -8.20 -21.05 -2.27
C ASP A 94 -7.52 -21.23 -0.89
N HIS A 95 -6.28 -20.75 -0.73
CA HIS A 95 -5.54 -20.78 0.53
C HIS A 95 -5.82 -19.57 1.43
N VAL A 96 -6.54 -18.56 0.93
CA VAL A 96 -6.98 -17.43 1.75
C VAL A 96 -8.28 -17.82 2.45
N THR A 97 -8.29 -17.81 3.78
CA THR A 97 -9.48 -18.14 4.56
C THR A 97 -10.39 -16.92 4.71
N PRO A 98 -11.72 -17.10 4.74
CA PRO A 98 -12.65 -16.04 5.14
C PRO A 98 -12.25 -15.39 6.47
N GLY A 99 -12.48 -14.09 6.60
CA GLY A 99 -12.07 -13.28 7.75
C GLY A 99 -11.75 -11.84 7.39
N SER A 100 -11.31 -11.06 8.37
CA SER A 100 -10.90 -9.66 8.16
C SER A 100 -9.42 -9.57 7.80
N TYR A 101 -9.10 -8.67 6.87
CA TYR A 101 -7.75 -8.42 6.38
C TYR A 101 -7.52 -6.92 6.23
N ALA A 102 -6.31 -6.46 6.49
CA ALA A 102 -5.82 -5.17 6.03
C ALA A 102 -5.14 -5.34 4.68
N PHE A 103 -5.66 -4.64 3.67
CA PHE A 103 -5.06 -4.54 2.35
C PHE A 103 -4.17 -3.31 2.26
N ALA A 104 -2.99 -3.44 1.65
CA ALA A 104 -2.09 -2.33 1.37
C ALA A 104 -1.36 -2.48 0.04
N VAL A 105 -0.90 -1.36 -0.51
CA VAL A 105 0.11 -1.30 -1.57
C VAL A 105 1.37 -0.67 -0.99
N ALA A 106 2.47 -1.41 -0.98
CA ALA A 106 3.64 -1.09 -0.18
C ALA A 106 4.96 -1.48 -0.86
N LYS A 107 6.06 -0.86 -0.42
CA LYS A 107 7.42 -1.28 -0.80
C LYS A 107 7.79 -2.63 -0.19
N TYR A 108 8.67 -3.35 -0.88
CA TYR A 108 9.18 -4.66 -0.46
C TYR A 108 10.00 -4.66 0.84
N ASP A 109 10.63 -3.54 1.19
CA ASP A 109 11.61 -3.43 2.28
C ASP A 109 11.01 -3.41 3.69
N GLY A 110 9.69 -3.53 3.84
CA GLY A 110 9.00 -3.68 5.13
C GLY A 110 8.91 -2.40 5.95
N GLU A 111 9.84 -1.45 5.77
CA GLU A 111 9.81 -0.12 6.40
C GLU A 111 8.59 0.70 5.97
N GLY A 112 7.98 0.37 4.83
CA GLY A 112 6.73 1.00 4.38
C GLY A 112 5.49 0.59 5.17
N MET A 113 5.47 -0.57 5.84
CA MET A 113 4.22 -1.09 6.43
C MET A 113 3.66 -0.22 7.56
N ASP A 114 4.51 0.36 8.40
CA ASP A 114 4.06 1.21 9.51
C ASP A 114 3.45 2.55 9.06
N TYR A 115 3.72 2.96 7.82
CA TYR A 115 3.27 4.24 7.26
C TYR A 115 2.27 4.07 6.10
N ASN A 116 1.85 2.84 5.81
CA ASN A 116 0.99 2.58 4.67
C ASN A 116 -0.45 3.01 4.91
N ASP A 117 -1.11 3.29 3.80
CA ASP A 117 -2.56 3.43 3.78
C ASP A 117 -3.15 2.02 3.70
N PHE A 118 -4.06 1.72 4.63
CA PHE A 118 -4.68 0.41 4.74
C PHE A 118 -6.18 0.52 4.52
N ALA A 119 -6.73 -0.49 3.86
CA ALA A 119 -8.17 -0.71 3.80
C ALA A 119 -8.51 -2.03 4.48
N LEU A 120 -9.46 -2.00 5.41
CA LEU A 120 -10.03 -3.21 5.99
C LEU A 120 -11.00 -3.87 5.01
N VAL A 121 -10.65 -5.08 4.59
CA VAL A 121 -11.41 -5.93 3.68
C VAL A 121 -11.90 -7.15 4.45
N ASN A 122 -13.18 -7.50 4.28
CA ASN A 122 -13.73 -8.74 4.80
C ASN A 122 -13.86 -9.77 3.68
N LEU A 123 -13.27 -10.94 3.88
CA LEU A 123 -13.39 -12.07 2.96
C LEU A 123 -14.51 -12.98 3.43
N ALA A 124 -15.50 -13.18 2.56
CA ALA A 124 -16.65 -14.04 2.78
C ALA A 124 -16.49 -15.41 2.09
N TYR A 125 -17.27 -16.38 2.55
CA TYR A 125 -17.47 -17.62 1.80
C TYR A 125 -18.21 -17.36 0.48
N ILE A 126 -17.94 -18.21 -0.51
CA ILE A 126 -18.62 -18.24 -1.82
C ILE A 126 -20.07 -18.66 -1.64
#